data_AF-A0A2N6BHV3-F1
#
_entry.id   AF-A0A2N6BHV3-F1
#
_cell.length_a   1.000
_cell.length_b   1.000
_cell.length_c   1.000
_cell.angle_alpha   90.00
_cell.angle_beta   90.00
_cell.angle_gamma   90.00
#
_symmetry.space_group_name_H-M   'P 1'
#
loop_
_entity.id
_entity.type
_entity.pdbx_description
1 polymer ?
#
loop_
_entity_poly.entity_id
_entity_poly.type
_entity_poly.pdbx_seq_one_letter_code
_entity_poly.pdbx_strand_id
1 'polypeptide(L)'
;MKKIVAITITATIALAGTFAFSASHGDAKALFEEKCGLCHSIDRPLAKNKDYEGWKRTVDRMAKKNPGHISEEEAKTITEYLAAERGM
;
A
#
# COMPACT_ATOMS: atom_id res chain seq x y z
N MET A 1 -60.19 -0.95 -27.38
CA MET A 1 -59.94 -2.14 -26.53
C MET A 1 -58.78 -1.80 -25.62
N LYS A 2 -59.05 -1.75 -24.31
CA LYS A 2 -58.11 -1.45 -23.23
C LYS A 2 -57.37 -2.73 -22.86
N LYS A 3 -56.01 -2.72 -22.81
CA LYS A 3 -55.13 -3.38 -21.80
C LYS A 3 -53.76 -2.67 -21.92
N ILE A 4 -53.39 -1.71 -21.07
CA ILE A 4 -53.00 -1.83 -19.65
C ILE A 4 -51.63 -2.53 -19.48
N VAL A 5 -50.67 -1.70 -19.05
CA VAL A 5 -49.59 -1.95 -18.08
C VAL A 5 -48.19 -2.32 -18.58
N ALA A 6 -47.35 -1.29 -18.42
CA ALA A 6 -45.93 -1.31 -18.11
C ALA A 6 -45.43 -2.55 -17.37
N ILE A 7 -44.31 -3.10 -17.83
CA ILE A 7 -43.37 -3.80 -16.95
C ILE A 7 -42.02 -3.14 -17.19
N THR A 8 -41.76 -2.14 -16.38
CA THR A 8 -40.42 -1.65 -16.09
C THR A 8 -39.62 -2.81 -15.49
N ILE A 9 -38.70 -3.40 -16.24
CA ILE A 9 -37.64 -4.22 -15.64
C ILE A 9 -36.54 -3.27 -15.18
N THR A 10 -36.83 -2.56 -14.08
CA THR A 10 -35.81 -1.97 -13.21
C THR A 10 -35.10 -3.11 -12.51
N ALA A 11 -33.92 -3.50 -12.99
CA ALA A 11 -32.97 -4.30 -12.22
C ALA A 11 -31.57 -4.27 -12.86
N THR A 12 -31.02 -3.09 -13.14
CA THR A 12 -29.55 -2.97 -13.22
C THR A 12 -29.06 -2.74 -11.81
N ILE A 13 -28.79 -3.85 -11.11
CA ILE A 13 -28.06 -3.88 -9.85
C ILE A 13 -26.68 -3.28 -10.15
N ALA A 14 -26.51 -1.99 -9.86
CA ALA A 14 -25.21 -1.36 -9.77
C ALA A 14 -24.56 -1.88 -8.48
N LEU A 15 -23.98 -3.07 -8.55
CA LEU A 15 -23.07 -3.56 -7.53
C LEU A 15 -21.83 -2.67 -7.62
N ALA A 16 -21.84 -1.57 -6.86
CA ALA A 16 -20.64 -0.82 -6.55
C ALA A 16 -19.76 -1.73 -5.68
N GLY A 17 -19.07 -2.66 -6.34
CA GLY A 17 -18.03 -3.45 -5.74
C GLY A 17 -16.95 -2.49 -5.29
N THR A 18 -16.86 -2.27 -3.99
CA THR A 18 -15.66 -1.72 -3.36
C THR A 18 -14.54 -2.70 -3.66
N PHE A 19 -13.76 -2.43 -4.72
CA PHE A 19 -12.52 -3.15 -4.96
C PHE A 19 -11.58 -2.77 -3.82
N ALA A 20 -11.56 -3.57 -2.76
CA ALA A 20 -10.53 -3.52 -1.75
C ALA A 20 -9.22 -3.92 -2.44
N PHE A 21 -8.38 -2.93 -2.76
CA PHE A 21 -7.03 -3.17 -3.23
C PHE A 21 -6.23 -3.75 -2.06
N SER A 22 -6.18 -5.08 -1.96
CA SER A 22 -5.22 -5.74 -1.08
C SER A 22 -3.84 -5.62 -1.74
N ALA A 23 -2.96 -4.81 -1.17
CA ALA A 23 -1.58 -4.72 -1.61
C ALA A 23 -0.93 -6.11 -1.47
N SER A 24 -0.42 -6.65 -2.58
CA SER A 24 0.32 -7.91 -2.61
C SER A 24 1.78 -7.69 -2.15
N HIS A 25 2.50 -8.77 -1.82
CA HIS A 25 3.94 -8.68 -1.50
C HIS A 25 4.76 -8.06 -2.64
N GLY A 26 4.37 -8.32 -3.90
CA GLY A 26 5.00 -7.71 -5.07
C GLY A 26 4.84 -6.18 -5.08
N ASP A 27 3.67 -5.70 -4.67
CA ASP A 27 3.38 -4.26 -4.59
C ASP A 27 4.20 -3.58 -3.50
N ALA A 28 4.42 -4.27 -2.37
CA ALA A 28 5.21 -3.73 -1.25
C ALA A 28 6.70 -3.58 -1.59
N LYS A 29 7.29 -4.55 -2.30
CA LYS A 29 8.68 -4.47 -2.79
C LYS A 29 8.86 -3.31 -3.76
N ALA A 30 7.96 -3.20 -4.75
CA ALA A 30 8.03 -2.14 -5.75
C ALA A 30 7.92 -0.75 -5.10
N LEU A 31 6.98 -0.58 -4.16
CA LEU A 31 6.83 0.64 -3.39
C LEU A 31 8.10 0.98 -2.59
N PHE A 32 8.72 0.00 -1.94
CA PHE A 32 9.98 0.20 -1.23
C PHE A 32 11.10 0.67 -2.17
N GLU A 33 11.27 0.02 -3.32
CA GLU A 33 12.31 0.38 -4.29
C GLU A 33 12.10 1.78 -4.87
N GLU A 34 10.85 2.12 -5.23
CA GLU A 34 10.47 3.43 -5.74
C GLU A 34 10.74 4.54 -4.72
N LYS A 35 10.24 4.37 -3.49
CA LYS A 35 10.30 5.43 -2.47
C LYS A 35 11.68 5.55 -1.84
N CYS A 36 12.35 4.44 -1.56
CA CYS A 36 13.60 4.43 -0.81
C CYS A 36 14.85 4.50 -1.70
N GLY A 37 14.75 4.20 -3.00
CA GLY A 37 15.85 4.29 -3.97
C GLY A 37 16.17 5.72 -4.43
N LEU A 38 15.27 6.69 -4.18
CA LEU A 38 15.41 8.05 -4.69
C LEU A 38 16.59 8.83 -4.10
N CYS A 39 16.86 8.69 -2.80
CA CYS A 39 17.81 9.55 -2.09
C CYS A 39 19.16 8.87 -1.77
N HIS A 40 19.19 7.55 -1.70
CA HIS A 40 20.39 6.76 -1.41
C HIS A 40 20.15 5.28 -1.77
N SER A 41 21.22 4.48 -1.89
CA SER A 41 21.07 3.04 -2.20
C SER A 41 20.16 2.31 -1.19
N ILE A 42 19.29 1.44 -1.73
CA ILE A 42 18.45 0.50 -1.00
C ILE A 42 19.25 -0.63 -0.32
N ASP A 43 20.53 -0.79 -0.66
CA ASP A 43 21.40 -1.76 0.03
C ASP A 43 21.58 -1.40 1.50
N ARG A 44 21.47 -0.11 1.88
CA ARG A 44 21.66 0.32 3.27
C ARG A 44 20.64 -0.32 4.22
N PRO A 45 19.32 -0.25 3.99
CA PRO A 45 18.36 -1.01 4.79
C PRO A 45 18.49 -2.52 4.54
N LEU A 46 18.70 -2.97 3.30
CA LEU A 46 18.86 -4.40 2.99
C LEU A 46 20.15 -5.03 3.55
N ALA A 47 21.05 -4.27 4.18
CA ALA A 47 22.23 -4.79 4.87
C ALA A 47 22.05 -4.87 6.40
N LYS A 48 20.84 -4.63 6.91
CA LYS A 48 20.53 -4.64 8.35
C LYS A 48 19.43 -5.65 8.65
N ASN A 49 19.36 -6.08 9.90
CA ASN A 49 18.25 -6.84 10.44
C ASN A 49 17.72 -6.06 11.65
N LYS A 50 16.39 -5.92 11.73
CA LYS A 50 15.71 -5.22 12.82
C LYS A 50 14.33 -5.83 13.03
N ASP A 51 13.81 -5.70 14.24
CA ASP A 51 12.40 -5.94 14.51
C ASP A 51 11.51 -4.89 13.81
N TYR A 52 10.21 -5.15 13.81
CA TYR A 52 9.22 -4.26 13.20
C TYR A 52 9.34 -2.81 13.73
N GLU A 53 9.47 -2.63 15.04
CA GLU A 53 9.58 -1.31 15.66
C GLU A 53 10.88 -0.58 15.24
N GLY A 54 11.98 -1.31 15.11
CA GLY A 54 13.24 -0.79 14.58
C GLY A 54 13.15 -0.35 13.13
N TRP A 55 12.39 -1.07 12.30
CA TRP A 55 12.08 -0.66 10.94
C TRP A 55 11.15 0.55 10.91
N LYS A 56 10.09 0.56 11.71
CA LYS A 56 9.15 1.68 11.79
C LYS A 56 9.86 2.99 12.11
N ARG A 57 10.70 3.00 13.17
CA ARG A 57 11.53 4.17 13.51
C ARG A 57 12.45 4.62 12.38
N THR A 58 12.94 3.67 11.58
CA THR A 58 13.81 3.96 10.44
C THR A 58 13.02 4.63 9.32
N VAL A 59 11.88 4.07 8.93
CA VAL A 59 11.01 4.58 7.86
C VAL A 59 10.46 5.95 8.25
N ASP A 60 9.92 6.12 9.46
CA ASP A 60 9.42 7.41 9.98
C ASP A 60 10.50 8.50 9.90
N ARG A 61 11.75 8.16 10.26
CA ARG A 61 12.88 9.08 10.16
C ARG A 61 13.19 9.46 8.72
N MET A 62 13.06 8.54 7.75
CA MET A 62 13.30 8.85 6.34
C MET A 62 12.15 9.68 5.74
N ALA A 63 10.89 9.37 6.09
CA ALA A 63 9.74 10.17 5.69
C ALA A 63 9.87 11.63 6.14
N LYS A 64 10.37 11.87 7.36
CA LYS A 64 10.63 13.23 7.88
C LYS A 64 11.71 14.01 7.13
N LYS A 65 12.62 13.34 6.40
CA LYS A 65 13.67 14.01 5.63
C LYS A 65 13.17 14.58 4.30
N ASN A 66 12.08 14.04 3.77
CA ASN A 66 11.42 14.53 2.57
C ASN A 66 9.89 14.51 2.77
N PRO A 67 9.34 15.52 3.47
CA PRO A 67 7.91 15.55 3.81
C PRO A 67 7.01 15.41 2.58
N GLY A 68 6.01 14.54 2.65
CA GLY A 68 5.06 14.26 1.56
C GLY A 68 5.53 13.22 0.54
N HIS A 69 6.78 12.75 0.61
CA HIS A 69 7.29 11.70 -0.28
C HIS A 69 6.78 10.29 0.06
N ILE A 70 6.66 10.01 1.36
CA ILE A 70 6.16 8.74 1.89
C ILE A 70 4.94 9.07 2.76
N SER A 71 3.76 8.57 2.37
CA SER A 71 2.54 8.69 3.18
C SER A 71 2.59 7.79 4.42
N GLU A 72 1.64 7.94 5.35
CA GLU A 72 1.59 7.09 6.54
C GLU A 72 1.31 5.62 6.18
N GLU A 73 0.44 5.40 5.20
CA GLU A 73 0.08 4.09 4.66
C GLU A 73 1.26 3.46 3.92
N GLU A 74 1.94 4.22 3.07
CA GLU A 74 3.15 3.76 2.39
C GLU A 74 4.26 3.42 3.40
N ALA A 75 4.44 4.25 4.43
CA ALA A 75 5.41 4.00 5.49
C ALA A 75 5.10 2.70 6.25
N LYS A 76 3.82 2.44 6.52
CA LYS A 76 3.37 1.18 7.11
C LYS A 76 3.70 -0.01 6.20
N THR A 77 3.32 0.04 4.91
CA THR A 77 3.59 -1.04 3.95
C THR A 77 5.08 -1.30 3.79
N ILE A 78 5.92 -0.26 3.71
CA ILE A 78 7.38 -0.39 3.61
C ILE A 78 7.96 -0.99 4.90
N THR A 79 7.41 -0.63 6.06
CA THR A 79 7.83 -1.20 7.36
C THR A 79 7.53 -2.70 7.42
N GLU A 80 6.32 -3.10 7.01
CA GLU A 80 5.91 -4.50 6.96
C GLU A 80 6.79 -5.31 6.01
N TYR A 81 7.09 -4.77 4.83
CA TYR A 81 8.01 -5.38 3.88
C TYR A 81 9.42 -5.58 4.47
N LEU A 82 10.00 -4.53 5.05
CA LEU A 82 11.35 -4.62 5.65
C LEU A 82 11.39 -5.58 6.84
N ALA A 83 10.33 -5.64 7.64
CA ALA A 83 10.24 -6.60 8.74
C ALA A 83 10.09 -8.05 8.25
N ALA A 84 9.38 -8.28 7.14
CA ALA A 84 9.28 -9.61 6.53
C ALA A 84 10.62 -10.07 5.92
N GLU A 85 11.28 -9.19 5.16
CA GLU A 85 12.53 -9.53 4.47
C GLU A 85 13.76 -9.53 5.39
N ARG A 86 13.78 -8.60 6.35
CA ARG A 86 14.94 -8.28 7.20
C ARG A 86 14.59 -8.24 8.68
N GLY A 87 13.61 -9.04 9.08
CA GLY A 87 13.27 -9.30 10.48
C GLY A 87 14.39 -9.99 11.26
N MET A 88 14.26 -9.97 12.58
CA MET A 88 15.05 -10.79 13.52
C MET A 88 14.12 -11.43 14.54
#